data_AF-A0A0Q9PFB0-F1
#
_entry.id   AF-A0A0Q9PFB0-F1
#
_cell.length_a   1.000
_cell.length_b   1.000
_cell.length_c   1.000
_cell.angle_alpha   90.00
_cell.angle_beta   90.00
_cell.angle_gamma   90.00
#
_symmetry.space_group_name_H-M   'P 1'
#
loop_
_entity.id
_entity.type
_entity.pdbx_description
1 polymer ?
#
loop_
_entity_poly.entity_id
_entity_poly.type
_entity_poly.pdbx_seq_one_letter_code
_entity_poly.pdbx_strand_id
1 'polypeptide(L)' 'MNLKDRWDNLDHATQKWLLDNPGCQMLPRTITSLISKECGEDLATGQHGQALVSREDQDFIRSKMVNAHP' A
#
# COMPACT_ATOMS: atom_id res chain seq x y z
N MET A 1 -5.03 -6.36 -1.84
CA MET A 1 -4.98 -5.45 -3.01
C MET A 1 -3.88 -5.79 -3.99
N ASN A 2 -3.19 -6.94 -3.83
CA ASN A 2 -2.05 -7.34 -4.66
C ASN A 2 -1.00 -6.22 -4.75
N LEU A 3 -0.63 -5.67 -3.58
CA LEU A 3 0.32 -4.56 -3.48
C LEU A 3 1.67 -4.93 -4.09
N LYS A 4 2.07 -6.20 -4.00
CA LYS A 4 3.29 -6.74 -4.58
C LYS A 4 3.40 -6.49 -6.08
N ASP A 5 2.32 -6.73 -6.83
CA ASP A 5 2.30 -6.59 -8.30
C ASP A 5 2.28 -5.12 -8.75
N ARG A 6 1.90 -4.23 -7.84
CA ARG A 6 1.72 -2.79 -8.07
C ARG A 6 2.84 -1.94 -7.51
N TRP A 7 3.70 -2.52 -6.67
CA TRP A 7 4.68 -1.80 -5.87
C TRP A 7 5.55 -0.88 -6.74
N ASP A 8 6.02 -1.38 -7.87
CA ASP A 8 6.91 -0.64 -8.77
C ASP A 8 6.18 0.47 -9.56
N ASN A 9 4.84 0.44 -9.60
CA ASN A 9 4.01 1.50 -10.20
C ASN A 9 3.65 2.60 -9.21
N LEU A 10 3.88 2.41 -7.91
CA LEU A 10 3.62 3.42 -6.91
C LEU A 10 4.68 4.52 -6.95
N ASP A 11 4.26 5.76 -6.74
CA ASP A 11 5.20 6.85 -6.55
C ASP A 11 6.06 6.65 -5.28
N HIS A 12 7.22 7.31 -5.26
CA HIS A 12 8.18 7.16 -4.17
C HIS A 12 7.60 7.64 -2.82
N ALA A 13 6.68 8.61 -2.84
CA ALA A 13 6.04 9.12 -1.63
C ALA A 13 5.11 8.08 -0.98
N THR A 14 4.33 7.37 -1.80
CA THR A 14 3.41 6.31 -1.37
C THR A 14 4.19 5.09 -0.89
N GLN A 15 5.23 4.68 -1.62
CA GLN A 15 6.12 3.60 -1.17
C GLN A 15 6.75 3.95 0.19
N LYS A 16 7.28 5.17 0.34
CA LYS A 16 7.86 5.63 1.61
C LYS A 16 6.83 5.60 2.74
N TRP A 17 5.61 6.10 2.50
CA TRP A 17 4.55 6.09 3.51
C TRP A 17 4.23 4.67 3.99
N LEU A 18 4.16 3.69 3.07
CA LEU A 18 3.92 2.29 3.41
C LEU A 18 5.07 1.70 4.25
N LEU A 19 6.33 2.02 3.90
CA LEU A 19 7.50 1.59 4.66
C LEU A 19 7.58 2.22 6.05
N ASP A 20 7.17 3.48 6.18
CA ASP A 20 7.09 4.17 7.48
C ASP A 20 5.94 3.64 8.35
N ASN A 21 4.94 2.98 7.75
CA ASN A 21 3.72 2.50 8.44
C ASN A 21 3.43 0.99 8.17
N PRO A 22 4.35 0.07 8.49
CA PRO A 22 4.25 -1.35 8.13
C PRO A 22 3.19 -2.14 8.91
N GLY A 23 2.71 -1.58 10.02
CA GLY A 23 1.62 -2.16 10.82
C GLY A 23 0.23 -1.72 10.36
N CYS A 24 0.14 -0.95 9.28
CA CYS A 24 -1.11 -0.41 8.79
C CYS A 24 -2.03 -1.52 8.27
N GLN A 25 -3.15 -1.72 8.97
CA GLN A 25 -4.17 -2.72 8.58
C GLN A 25 -5.23 -2.13 7.65
N MET A 26 -5.38 -0.81 7.67
CA MET A 26 -6.39 -0.08 6.90
C MET A 26 -5.76 1.20 6.35
N LEU A 27 -5.71 1.30 5.03
CA LEU A 27 -5.21 2.49 4.36
C LEU A 27 -6.22 3.63 4.49
N PRO A 28 -5.77 4.82 4.91
CA PRO A 28 -6.59 6.03 4.82
C PRO A 28 -6.98 6.29 3.36
N ARG A 29 -8.16 6.89 3.17
CA ARG A 29 -8.70 7.25 1.85
C ARG A 29 -7.67 7.92 0.94
N THR A 30 -6.88 8.85 1.47
CA THR A 30 -5.85 9.57 0.70
C THR A 30 -4.84 8.62 0.06
N ILE A 31 -4.32 7.65 0.84
CA ILE A 31 -3.36 6.66 0.35
C ILE A 31 -4.04 5.69 -0.62
N THR A 32 -5.26 5.27 -0.31
CA THR A 32 -6.05 4.42 -1.20
C THR A 32 -6.31 5.08 -2.55
N SER A 33 -6.65 6.37 -2.58
CA SER A 33 -6.85 7.12 -3.83
C SER A 33 -5.56 7.30 -4.62
N LEU A 34 -4.42 7.52 -3.96
CA LEU A 34 -3.11 7.57 -4.63
C LEU A 34 -2.79 6.24 -5.30
N ILE A 35 -2.89 5.13 -4.56
CA ILE A 35 -2.63 3.80 -5.13
C ILE A 35 -3.59 3.49 -6.28
N SER A 36 -4.88 3.81 -6.14
CA SER A 36 -5.89 3.57 -7.20
C SER A 36 -5.57 4.37 -8.47
N LYS A 37 -5.14 5.63 -8.31
CA LYS A 37 -4.74 6.50 -9.42
C LYS A 37 -3.49 5.97 -10.13
N GLU A 38 -2.45 5.61 -9.39
CA GLU A 38 -1.19 5.15 -9.97
C GLU A 38 -1.32 3.75 -10.60
N CYS A 39 -2.23 2.92 -10.08
CA CYS A 39 -2.45 1.56 -10.59
C CYS A 39 -3.57 1.45 -11.62
N GLY A 40 -4.30 2.53 -11.91
CA GLY A 40 -5.38 2.56 -12.90
C GLY A 40 -6.60 1.69 -12.57
N GLU A 41 -6.75 1.26 -11.32
CA GLU A 41 -7.84 0.37 -10.89
C GLU A 41 -8.44 0.86 -9.57
N ASP A 42 -9.77 0.77 -9.46
CA ASP A 42 -10.46 1.07 -8.22
C ASP A 42 -10.17 -0.04 -7.19
N LEU A 43 -9.42 0.32 -6.15
CA LEU A 43 -9.24 -0.57 -5.02
C LEU A 43 -10.60 -0.87 -4.39
N ALA A 44 -10.82 -2.11 -3.96
CA ALA A 44 -11.99 -2.45 -3.15
C ALA A 44 -11.95 -1.65 -1.85
N THR A 45 -12.73 -0.55 -1.81
CA THR A 45 -12.79 0.36 -0.67
C THR A 45 -14.06 0.14 0.14
N GLY A 46 -13.96 0.27 1.46
CA GLY A 46 -15.13 0.33 2.33
C GLY A 46 -15.91 1.63 2.15
N GLN A 47 -16.99 1.80 2.89
CA GLN A 47 -17.95 2.91 2.80
C GLN A 47 -17.32 4.33 2.82
N HIS A 48 -16.11 4.49 3.37
CA HIS A 48 -15.41 5.78 3.46
C HIS A 48 -14.25 5.96 2.46
N GLY A 49 -14.06 5.01 1.54
CA GLY A 49 -12.93 5.04 0.60
C GLY A 49 -11.62 4.47 1.19
N GLN A 50 -11.71 3.78 2.31
CA GLN A 50 -10.58 3.13 3.00
C GLN A 50 -10.40 1.70 2.49
N ALA A 51 -9.16 1.27 2.26
CA ALA A 51 -8.85 -0.08 1.81
C ALA A 51 -8.26 -0.93 2.95
N LEU A 52 -8.75 -2.17 3.10
CA LEU A 52 -8.12 -3.13 4.00
C LEU A 52 -6.83 -3.66 3.37
N VAL A 53 -5.77 -3.68 4.16
CA VAL A 53 -4.49 -4.28 3.78
C VAL A 53 -4.54 -5.75 4.18
N SER A 54 -4.41 -6.65 3.21
CA SER A 54 -4.38 -8.07 3.49
C SER A 54 -3.12 -8.42 4.29
N ARG A 55 -3.13 -9.56 4.99
CA ARG A 55 -1.95 -10.06 5.69
C ARG A 55 -0.75 -10.23 4.74
N GLU A 56 -1.00 -10.71 3.52
CA GLU A 56 0.04 -10.86 2.50
C GLU A 56 0.65 -9.51 2.08
N ASP A 57 -0.18 -8.48 1.89
CA ASP A 57 0.31 -7.14 1.56
C ASP A 57 1.12 -6.55 2.73
N GLN A 58 0.73 -6.82 3.99
CA GLN A 58 1.51 -6.40 5.17
C GLN A 58 2.86 -7.10 5.25
N ASP A 59 2.90 -8.42 5.03
CA ASP A 59 4.15 -9.19 5.04
C ASP A 59 5.09 -8.73 3.91
N PHE A 60 4.53 -8.38 2.75
CA PHE A 60 5.29 -7.78 1.65
C PHE A 60 5.90 -6.42 2.03
N ILE A 61 5.13 -5.50 2.62
CA ILE A 61 5.64 -4.19 3.08
C ILE A 61 6.80 -4.39 4.06
N ARG A 62 6.64 -5.32 5.03
CA ARG A 62 7.71 -5.66 5.99
C ARG A 62 8.95 -6.22 5.30
N SER A 63 8.79 -7.07 4.29
CA SER A 63 9.92 -7.60 3.52
C SER A 63 10.70 -6.48 2.81
N LYS A 64 10.04 -5.44 2.31
CA LYS A 64 10.69 -4.29 1.67
C LYS A 64 11.47 -3.43 2.67
N MET A 65 11.02 -3.33 3.93
CA MET A 65 11.78 -2.65 4.98
C MET A 65 13.11 -3.34 5.28
N VAL A 66 13.08 -4.68 5.41
CA VAL A 66 14.29 -5.48 5.67
C VAL A 66 15.31 -5.32 4.54
N ASN A 67 14.85 -5.22 3.29
CA ASN A 67 15.71 -4.98 2.14
C ASN A 67 16.16 -3.50 1.99
N ALA A 68 15.51 -2.55 2.67
CA ALA A 68 15.84 -1.12 2.60
C ALA A 68 16.88 -0.69 3.65
N HIS A 69 17.18 -1.54 4.65
CA HIS A 69 18.24 -1.33 5.63
C HIS A 69 19.17 -2.55 5.66
N PRO A 70 20.25 -2.58 4.85
CA PRO A 70 21.34 -3.54 5.00
C PRO A 70 22.20 -3.27 6.24
#